data_AF-A0A667XLW0-F1
#
_entry.id   AF-A0A667XLW0-F1
#
_cell.length_a   1.000
_cell.length_b   1.000
_cell.length_c   1.000
_cell.angle_alpha   90.00
_cell.angle_beta   90.00
_cell.angle_gamma   90.00
#
_symmetry.space_group_name_H-M   'P 1'
#
loop_
_entity.id
_entity.type
_entity.pdbx_description
1 polymer ?
#
loop_
_entity_poly.entity_id
_entity_poly.type
_entity_poly.pdbx_seq_one_letter_code
_entity_poly.pdbx_strand_id
1 'polypeptide(L)'
;METTGSANVSVPCWVMFFRSRAPVLIPVRMSCLLSFKLSVFSTVLLLLCTRFVCCNNGRRVGDALDAEFSGFSVPLEHSFEVDDVAKFRVRGALVLKAGREPSVSLSQNQLSEEDRTKLKEVAAVDGLYRIRVPRVFLQADRQTERQMEGYLTAFVRACAMVESHLSDVIALHTDVSGYLIGVSIVTFPGACRGTEVEDEVDLEVFNTTLSIMAPVNAPGPETALFLERMEQELERKGKNPQEQKSFFAKYWYLILGGAIFLMATSSAQPPAGGDREQS
;
A
#
# COMPACT_ATOMS: atom_id res chain seq x y z
N MET A 1 13.71 -36.72 -18.31
CA MET A 1 12.94 -37.76 -19.02
C MET A 1 11.60 -37.83 -18.31
N GLU A 2 10.49 -37.97 -19.05
CA GLU A 2 9.08 -37.81 -18.63
C GLU A 2 8.60 -36.36 -18.51
N THR A 3 7.35 -36.00 -18.86
CA THR A 3 6.55 -36.21 -20.08
C THR A 3 5.47 -35.11 -20.05
N THR A 4 5.07 -34.66 -21.23
CA THR A 4 4.07 -33.64 -21.54
C THR A 4 2.64 -33.94 -21.05
N GLY A 5 1.81 -32.89 -20.87
CA GLY A 5 0.40 -32.95 -21.27
C GLY A 5 -0.62 -32.27 -20.35
N SER A 6 -0.96 -31.02 -20.66
CA SER A 6 -2.16 -30.30 -20.20
C SER A 6 -3.32 -30.56 -21.17
N ALA A 7 -4.53 -30.81 -20.67
CA ALA A 7 -5.74 -30.89 -21.50
C ALA A 7 -6.94 -30.22 -20.82
N ASN A 8 -7.43 -29.17 -21.48
CA ASN A 8 -8.62 -28.38 -21.18
C ASN A 8 -9.79 -28.95 -22.01
N VAL A 9 -10.97 -29.12 -21.41
CA VAL A 9 -12.14 -29.73 -22.07
C VAL A 9 -13.07 -28.65 -22.63
N SER A 10 -13.31 -28.70 -23.94
CA SER A 10 -14.34 -27.95 -24.68
C SER A 10 -15.22 -28.95 -25.42
N VAL A 11 -16.54 -28.80 -25.35
CA VAL A 11 -17.53 -29.66 -26.02
C VAL A 11 -18.32 -28.84 -27.04
N PRO A 12 -18.46 -29.29 -28.31
CA PRO A 12 -19.21 -28.61 -29.35
C PRO A 12 -20.63 -29.18 -29.49
N CYS A 13 -21.57 -28.40 -30.04
CA CYS A 13 -22.88 -28.92 -30.46
C CYS A 13 -23.20 -28.51 -31.91
N TRP A 14 -23.54 -29.54 -32.69
CA TRP A 14 -23.71 -29.55 -34.13
C TRP A 14 -25.05 -28.98 -34.60
N VAL A 15 -25.01 -28.42 -35.81
CA VAL A 15 -26.14 -28.00 -36.64
C VAL A 15 -26.78 -29.23 -37.31
N MET A 16 -28.11 -29.35 -37.28
CA MET A 16 -28.85 -30.21 -38.22
C MET A 16 -29.91 -29.41 -38.97
N PHE A 17 -29.77 -29.46 -40.30
CA PHE A 17 -30.71 -29.06 -41.34
C PHE A 17 -31.89 -30.05 -41.41
N PHE A 18 -33.12 -29.57 -41.63
CA PHE A 18 -34.18 -30.41 -42.19
C PHE A 18 -34.85 -29.73 -43.39
N ARG A 19 -34.97 -30.51 -44.47
CA ARG A 19 -35.35 -30.16 -45.83
C ARG A 19 -36.84 -30.48 -46.07
N SER A 20 -37.42 -29.75 -47.02
CA SER A 20 -38.85 -29.58 -47.35
C SER A 20 -39.48 -30.68 -48.24
N ARG A 21 -40.83 -30.68 -48.25
CA ARG A 21 -41.86 -31.29 -49.14
C ARG A 21 -42.29 -32.75 -48.85
N ALA A 22 -43.56 -33.19 -48.99
CA ALA A 22 -44.93 -32.65 -49.12
C ALA A 22 -45.92 -33.87 -49.01
N PRO A 23 -47.22 -33.85 -49.43
CA PRO A 23 -48.40 -33.95 -48.55
C PRO A 23 -49.26 -35.23 -48.75
N VAL A 24 -50.16 -35.52 -47.80
CA VAL A 24 -51.34 -36.39 -48.00
C VAL A 24 -52.56 -35.76 -47.32
N LEU A 25 -53.72 -35.97 -47.93
CA LEU A 25 -54.96 -35.18 -47.95
C LEU A 25 -56.08 -35.83 -47.11
N ILE A 26 -57.07 -35.01 -46.67
CA ILE A 26 -58.49 -35.32 -46.25
C ILE A 26 -58.74 -35.56 -44.72
N PRO A 27 -59.86 -35.08 -44.09
CA PRO A 27 -60.69 -33.89 -44.32
C PRO A 27 -61.06 -33.05 -43.06
N VAL A 28 -61.25 -31.75 -43.31
CA VAL A 28 -62.33 -30.83 -42.85
C VAL A 28 -63.21 -31.23 -41.65
N ARG A 29 -62.93 -30.66 -40.46
CA ARG A 29 -63.88 -29.78 -39.71
C ARG A 29 -63.19 -29.19 -38.47
N MET A 30 -63.56 -27.96 -38.13
CA MET A 30 -63.18 -27.21 -36.91
C MET A 30 -61.85 -26.42 -36.92
N SER A 31 -61.58 -25.71 -38.02
CA SER A 31 -60.51 -24.70 -38.11
C SER A 31 -61.13 -23.30 -38.16
N CYS A 32 -61.14 -22.55 -37.05
CA CYS A 32 -61.17 -21.07 -37.13
C CYS A 32 -60.85 -20.36 -35.80
N LEU A 33 -61.17 -20.98 -34.65
CA LEU A 33 -61.07 -20.28 -33.35
C LEU A 33 -59.69 -20.37 -32.66
N LEU A 34 -58.89 -21.40 -32.96
CA LEU A 34 -57.61 -21.63 -32.26
C LEU A 34 -56.42 -20.89 -32.92
N SER A 35 -56.45 -20.71 -34.25
CA SER A 35 -55.36 -20.04 -34.99
C SER A 35 -55.28 -18.54 -34.71
N PHE A 36 -56.41 -17.89 -34.40
CA PHE A 36 -56.44 -16.46 -34.11
C PHE A 36 -55.81 -16.14 -32.74
N LYS A 37 -56.06 -17.00 -31.74
CA LYS A 37 -55.52 -16.84 -30.37
C LYS A 37 -54.00 -17.03 -30.32
N LEU A 38 -53.44 -18.01 -31.05
CA LEU A 38 -51.97 -18.21 -31.13
C LEU A 38 -51.26 -17.09 -31.92
N SER A 39 -51.89 -16.57 -32.97
CA SER A 39 -51.30 -15.48 -33.77
C SER A 39 -51.19 -14.19 -32.95
N VAL A 40 -52.23 -13.83 -32.18
CA VAL A 40 -52.23 -12.64 -31.32
C VAL A 40 -51.22 -12.78 -30.17
N PHE A 41 -51.06 -13.98 -29.61
CA PHE A 41 -50.06 -14.21 -28.55
C PHE A 41 -48.63 -14.10 -29.08
N SER A 42 -48.38 -14.58 -30.30
CA SER A 42 -47.09 -14.48 -30.98
C SER A 42 -46.72 -13.02 -31.31
N THR A 43 -47.68 -12.23 -31.80
CA THR A 43 -47.43 -10.80 -32.10
C THR A 43 -47.22 -9.97 -30.84
N VAL A 44 -47.95 -10.24 -29.75
CA VAL A 44 -47.74 -9.58 -28.46
C VAL A 44 -46.39 -9.97 -27.85
N LEU A 45 -45.99 -11.24 -27.95
CA LEU A 45 -44.67 -11.70 -27.49
C LEU A 45 -43.52 -11.08 -28.31
N LEU A 46 -43.66 -10.98 -29.64
CA LEU A 46 -42.68 -10.30 -30.50
C LEU A 46 -42.58 -8.79 -30.22
N LEU A 47 -43.71 -8.13 -29.91
CA LEU A 47 -43.71 -6.71 -29.51
C LEU A 47 -43.09 -6.49 -28.13
N LEU A 48 -43.30 -7.41 -27.18
CA LEU A 48 -42.64 -7.39 -25.88
C LEU A 48 -41.14 -7.67 -25.99
N CYS A 49 -40.73 -8.62 -26.84
CA CYS A 49 -39.31 -8.91 -27.10
C CYS A 49 -38.59 -7.75 -27.80
N THR A 50 -39.23 -7.06 -28.74
CA THR A 50 -38.63 -5.87 -29.40
C THR A 50 -38.52 -4.68 -28.44
N ARG A 51 -39.40 -4.57 -27.45
CA ARG A 51 -39.31 -3.59 -26.34
C ARG A 51 -38.24 -3.95 -25.30
N PHE A 52 -37.92 -5.23 -25.11
CA PHE A 52 -36.91 -5.70 -24.15
C PHE A 52 -35.48 -5.80 -24.73
N VAL A 53 -35.32 -5.78 -26.07
CA VAL A 53 -34.03 -5.94 -26.76
C VAL A 53 -33.40 -4.59 -27.19
N CYS A 54 -34.06 -3.45 -26.97
CA CYS A 54 -33.51 -2.12 -27.28
C CYS A 54 -32.94 -1.38 -26.05
N CYS A 55 -32.09 -2.06 -25.26
CA CYS A 55 -31.15 -1.41 -24.34
C CYS A 55 -29.69 -1.81 -24.60
N ASN A 56 -29.33 -2.03 -25.86
CA ASN A 56 -27.93 -1.94 -26.27
C ASN A 56 -27.76 -0.62 -27.04
N ASN A 57 -27.65 0.46 -26.27
CA ASN A 57 -27.21 1.74 -26.80
C ASN A 57 -25.83 1.50 -27.42
N GLY A 58 -25.64 1.95 -28.65
CA GLY A 58 -24.45 1.67 -29.45
C GLY A 58 -23.17 1.89 -28.66
N ARG A 59 -22.48 0.79 -28.34
CA ARG A 59 -21.10 0.81 -27.88
C ARG A 59 -20.27 1.26 -29.07
N ARG A 60 -20.12 2.57 -29.21
CA ARG A 60 -19.07 3.16 -30.04
C ARG A 60 -17.75 2.55 -29.57
N VAL A 61 -17.10 1.83 -30.48
CA VAL A 61 -15.69 1.47 -30.37
C VAL A 61 -14.94 2.78 -30.43
N GLY A 62 -14.65 3.33 -29.25
CA GLY A 62 -14.07 4.67 -29.12
C GLY A 62 -14.26 5.21 -27.72
N ASP A 63 -13.95 4.41 -26.71
CA ASP A 63 -13.55 4.92 -25.40
C ASP A 63 -12.86 3.82 -24.59
N ALA A 64 -11.62 3.54 -24.96
CA ALA A 64 -10.72 2.66 -24.20
C ALA A 64 -9.61 3.47 -23.51
N LEU A 65 -9.72 4.81 -23.50
CA LEU A 65 -8.73 5.70 -22.88
C LEU A 65 -9.27 6.44 -21.64
N ASP A 66 -10.58 6.42 -21.37
CA ASP A 66 -11.17 7.07 -20.19
C ASP A 66 -11.38 6.12 -18.99
N ALA A 67 -11.06 4.83 -19.12
CA ALA A 67 -11.18 3.86 -18.03
C ALA A 67 -9.99 3.88 -17.04
N GLU A 68 -8.88 4.57 -17.36
CA GLU A 68 -7.70 4.67 -16.49
C GLU A 68 -7.83 5.73 -15.38
N PHE A 69 -8.91 6.53 -15.36
CA PHE A 69 -9.03 7.70 -14.48
C PHE A 69 -10.23 7.70 -13.51
N SER A 70 -11.02 6.63 -13.46
CA SER A 70 -12.12 6.55 -12.47
C SER A 70 -11.55 6.30 -11.08
N GLY A 71 -11.33 7.37 -10.33
CA GLY A 71 -10.89 7.29 -8.93
C GLY A 71 -11.87 6.49 -8.07
N PHE A 72 -11.34 5.75 -7.11
CA PHE A 72 -12.10 4.97 -6.15
C PHE A 72 -12.56 5.86 -4.99
N SER A 73 -13.86 5.84 -4.68
CA SER A 73 -14.47 6.70 -3.65
C SER A 73 -14.61 5.95 -2.32
N VAL A 74 -14.15 6.58 -1.24
CA VAL A 74 -14.13 6.03 0.11
C VAL A 74 -14.77 7.00 1.09
N PRO A 75 -15.75 6.59 1.90
CA PRO A 75 -16.35 7.49 2.89
C PRO A 75 -15.36 7.85 3.99
N LEU A 76 -15.25 9.15 4.27
CA LEU A 76 -14.60 9.69 5.47
C LEU A 76 -15.68 9.98 6.50
N GLU A 77 -15.58 9.33 7.65
CA GLU A 77 -16.53 9.49 8.75
C GLU A 77 -15.84 10.14 9.94
N HIS A 78 -16.61 10.89 10.73
CA HIS A 78 -16.15 11.55 11.94
C HIS A 78 -17.10 11.32 13.12
N SER A 79 -16.62 11.54 14.33
CA SER A 79 -17.40 11.47 15.56
C SER A 79 -16.81 12.43 16.58
N PHE A 80 -17.66 13.19 17.23
CA PHE A 80 -17.34 14.06 18.37
C PHE A 80 -18.48 13.90 19.37
N GLU A 81 -18.32 12.92 20.26
CA GLU A 81 -19.25 12.64 21.33
C GLU A 81 -18.53 12.93 22.65
N VAL A 82 -19.27 13.43 23.64
CA VAL A 82 -18.76 13.57 25.01
C VAL A 82 -18.62 12.19 25.66
N ASP A 83 -19.47 11.25 25.26
CA ASP A 83 -19.43 9.86 25.72
C ASP A 83 -18.31 9.06 25.05
N ASP A 84 -17.86 7.98 25.70
CA ASP A 84 -16.89 7.03 25.13
C ASP A 84 -17.42 6.26 23.91
N VAL A 85 -18.74 6.30 23.67
CA VAL A 85 -19.38 5.62 22.54
C VAL A 85 -19.39 6.54 21.32
N ALA A 86 -18.42 6.31 20.42
CA ALA A 86 -18.30 7.07 19.17
C ALA A 86 -19.47 6.78 18.22
N LYS A 87 -20.25 7.81 17.88
CA LYS A 87 -21.31 7.78 16.86
C LYS A 87 -20.78 8.40 15.58
N PHE A 88 -20.29 7.55 14.70
CA PHE A 88 -19.69 7.99 13.45
C PHE A 88 -20.75 8.43 12.44
N ARG A 89 -20.53 9.61 11.85
CA ARG A 89 -21.32 10.21 10.79
C ARG A 89 -20.44 10.53 9.59
N VAL A 90 -21.02 10.59 8.40
CA VAL A 90 -20.27 10.87 7.17
C VAL A 90 -19.89 12.36 7.12
N ARG A 91 -18.59 12.64 7.10
CA ARG A 91 -18.01 13.98 6.89
C ARG A 91 -17.86 14.30 5.41
N GLY A 92 -17.53 13.28 4.61
CA GLY A 92 -17.26 13.43 3.18
C GLY A 92 -16.83 12.13 2.51
N ALA A 93 -16.27 12.24 1.32
CA ALA A 93 -15.72 11.13 0.54
C ALA A 93 -14.31 11.48 0.01
N LEU A 94 -13.40 10.53 0.17
CA LEU A 94 -12.04 10.52 -0.37
C LEU A 94 -12.09 9.87 -1.75
N VAL A 95 -11.71 10.59 -2.78
CA VAL A 95 -11.56 10.06 -4.13
C VAL A 95 -10.08 9.78 -4.36
N LEU A 96 -9.73 8.51 -4.30
CA LEU A 96 -8.38 7.98 -4.41
C LEU A 96 -8.12 7.60 -5.86
N LYS A 97 -7.08 8.18 -6.46
CA LYS A 97 -6.65 7.86 -7.82
C LYS A 97 -5.34 7.09 -7.75
N ALA A 98 -5.41 5.81 -8.06
CA ALA A 98 -4.22 5.01 -8.25
C ALA A 98 -3.62 5.31 -9.63
N GLY A 99 -2.39 5.83 -9.62
CA GLY A 99 -1.57 6.06 -10.80
C GLY A 99 -0.10 5.85 -10.45
N ARG A 100 0.80 6.26 -11.35
CA ARG A 100 2.25 6.29 -11.04
C ARG A 100 2.55 7.13 -9.80
N GLU A 101 1.76 8.18 -9.60
CA GLU A 101 1.74 9.01 -8.40
C GLU A 101 0.35 8.88 -7.78
N PRO A 102 0.23 8.29 -6.58
CA PRO A 102 -1.06 8.19 -5.91
C PRO A 102 -1.53 9.59 -5.52
N SER A 103 -2.69 9.99 -6.03
CA SER A 103 -3.31 11.27 -5.67
C SER A 103 -4.62 11.05 -4.95
N VAL A 104 -4.92 11.95 -4.02
CA VAL A 104 -6.18 11.93 -3.26
C VAL A 104 -6.85 13.28 -3.40
N SER A 105 -8.14 13.24 -3.70
CA SER A 105 -9.01 14.41 -3.69
C SER A 105 -10.12 14.21 -2.67
N LEU A 106 -10.62 15.31 -2.11
CA LEU A 106 -11.57 15.28 -1.02
C LEU A 106 -12.85 16.02 -1.42
N SER A 107 -13.99 15.39 -1.14
CA SER A 107 -15.30 16.02 -1.20
C SER A 107 -15.88 16.02 0.20
N GLN A 108 -16.11 17.20 0.80
CA GLN A 108 -16.62 17.32 2.17
C GLN A 108 -17.94 18.05 2.19
N ASN A 109 -18.73 17.71 3.20
CA ASN A 109 -19.91 18.46 3.57
C ASN A 109 -19.52 19.55 4.57
N GLN A 110 -20.28 20.65 4.56
CA GLN A 110 -20.17 21.71 5.56
C GLN A 110 -20.69 21.23 6.91
N LEU A 111 -20.21 21.85 8.00
CA LEU A 111 -20.65 21.52 9.34
C LEU A 111 -21.98 22.24 9.65
N SER A 112 -22.97 21.48 10.14
CA SER A 112 -24.27 22.02 10.57
C SER A 112 -24.12 22.90 11.81
N GLU A 113 -25.02 23.86 11.99
CA GLU A 113 -24.99 24.76 13.16
C GLU A 113 -25.09 23.96 14.48
N GLU A 114 -25.91 22.91 14.51
CA GLU A 114 -26.06 22.05 15.69
C GLU A 114 -24.77 21.29 16.00
N ASP A 115 -24.08 20.82 14.96
CA ASP A 115 -22.81 20.13 15.11
C ASP A 115 -21.67 21.09 15.54
N ARG A 116 -21.73 22.38 15.18
CA ARG A 116 -20.78 23.42 15.66
C ARG A 116 -20.90 23.62 17.16
N THR A 117 -22.12 23.82 17.66
CA THR A 117 -22.37 23.97 19.11
C THR A 117 -21.92 22.73 19.86
N LYS A 118 -22.24 21.55 19.34
CA LYS A 118 -21.82 20.28 19.95
C LYS A 118 -20.30 20.13 19.96
N LEU A 119 -19.60 20.50 18.88
CA LEU A 119 -18.14 20.45 18.83
C LEU A 119 -17.50 21.37 19.88
N LYS A 120 -18.08 22.54 20.12
CA LYS A 120 -17.66 23.45 21.20
C LYS A 120 -17.90 22.89 22.60
N GLU A 121 -19.06 22.27 22.83
CA GLU A 121 -19.34 21.61 24.11
C GLU A 121 -18.33 20.48 24.40
N VAL A 122 -18.00 19.68 23.37
CA VAL A 122 -16.96 18.65 23.47
C VAL A 122 -15.58 19.26 23.70
N ALA A 123 -15.28 20.40 23.06
CA ALA A 123 -14.02 21.12 23.28
C ALA A 123 -13.89 21.69 24.69
N ALA A 124 -14.99 22.14 25.31
CA ALA A 124 -15.01 22.69 26.66
C ALA A 124 -14.68 21.64 27.75
N VAL A 125 -14.87 20.36 27.45
CA VAL A 125 -14.56 19.23 28.35
C VAL A 125 -13.29 18.47 27.95
N ASP A 126 -12.42 19.06 27.11
CA ASP A 126 -11.21 18.42 26.57
C ASP A 126 -11.48 17.08 25.85
N GLY A 127 -12.64 16.98 25.20
CA GLY A 127 -13.06 15.79 24.46
C GLY A 127 -12.25 15.55 23.17
N LEU A 128 -12.55 14.43 22.50
CA LEU A 128 -11.83 13.98 21.32
C LEU A 128 -12.68 14.07 20.05
N TYR A 129 -12.09 14.62 18.99
CA TYR A 129 -12.58 14.51 17.63
C TYR A 129 -11.95 13.29 16.97
N ARG A 130 -12.78 12.32 16.57
CA ARG A 130 -12.36 11.04 16.01
C ARG A 130 -12.73 10.98 14.54
N ILE A 131 -11.86 10.41 13.73
CA ILE A 131 -12.15 10.10 12.33
C ILE A 131 -12.01 8.59 12.10
N ARG A 132 -12.75 8.08 11.10
CA ARG A 132 -12.57 6.72 10.61
C ARG A 132 -12.66 6.65 9.09
N VAL A 133 -11.90 5.71 8.53
CA VAL A 133 -11.87 5.39 7.10
C VAL A 133 -11.88 3.86 6.97
N PRO A 134 -12.69 3.27 6.07
CA PRO A 134 -12.69 1.83 5.87
C PRO A 134 -11.36 1.36 5.25
N ARG A 135 -10.99 0.12 5.52
CA ARG A 135 -9.78 -0.49 4.92
C ARG A 135 -10.03 -0.84 3.46
N VAL A 136 -9.23 -0.24 2.58
CA VAL A 136 -9.40 -0.38 1.13
C VAL A 136 -8.05 -0.58 0.44
N PHE A 137 -8.11 -1.08 -0.79
CA PHE A 137 -6.96 -1.28 -1.67
C PHE A 137 -6.95 -0.22 -2.77
N LEU A 138 -5.84 0.51 -2.91
CA LEU A 138 -5.75 1.62 -3.86
C LEU A 138 -5.73 1.15 -5.32
N GLN A 139 -5.13 -0.01 -5.62
CA GLN A 139 -4.96 -0.51 -6.99
C GLN A 139 -6.12 -1.42 -7.46
N ALA A 140 -7.31 -1.33 -6.85
CA ALA A 140 -8.43 -2.17 -7.23
C ALA A 140 -9.06 -1.69 -8.56
N ASP A 141 -8.47 -2.11 -9.66
CA ASP A 141 -9.12 -2.10 -10.96
C ASP A 141 -10.25 -3.15 -10.89
N ARG A 142 -11.49 -2.65 -10.78
CA ARG A 142 -12.77 -3.40 -10.68
C ARG A 142 -13.14 -3.92 -9.29
N GLN A 143 -14.27 -3.40 -8.78
CA GLN A 143 -15.48 -4.09 -8.27
C GLN A 143 -15.35 -5.54 -7.74
N THR A 144 -14.23 -5.90 -7.13
CA THR A 144 -14.12 -7.12 -6.34
C THR A 144 -14.04 -6.66 -4.90
N GLU A 145 -15.19 -6.78 -4.24
CA GLU A 145 -15.41 -6.62 -2.81
C GLU A 145 -14.36 -7.37 -1.99
N ARG A 146 -13.22 -6.73 -1.78
CA ARG A 146 -12.40 -6.95 -0.59
C ARG A 146 -12.15 -5.59 0.04
N GLN A 147 -13.24 -4.88 0.33
CA GLN A 147 -13.20 -4.01 1.52
C GLN A 147 -12.84 -4.97 2.66
N MET A 148 -11.61 -4.85 3.13
CA MET A 148 -11.20 -5.66 4.27
C MET A 148 -12.07 -5.20 5.43
N GLU A 149 -12.78 -6.13 6.07
CA GLU A 149 -13.72 -5.76 7.11
C GLU A 149 -12.98 -5.04 8.24
N GLY A 150 -13.41 -3.81 8.54
CA GLY A 150 -12.80 -2.98 9.56
C GLY A 150 -12.53 -1.55 9.13
N TYR A 151 -12.29 -0.72 10.13
CA TYR A 151 -12.02 0.70 10.00
C TYR A 151 -10.66 1.04 10.57
N LEU A 152 -10.02 2.04 9.98
CA LEU A 152 -8.85 2.72 10.53
C LEU A 152 -9.35 3.97 11.22
N THR A 153 -8.96 4.14 12.48
CA THR A 153 -9.41 5.26 13.31
C THR A 153 -8.24 6.11 13.75
N ALA A 154 -8.42 7.42 13.77
CA ALA A 154 -7.48 8.35 14.39
C ALA A 154 -8.24 9.43 15.15
N PHE A 155 -7.57 10.16 16.03
CA PHE A 155 -8.19 11.15 16.89
C PHE A 155 -7.28 12.35 17.14
N VAL A 156 -7.90 13.49 17.40
CA VAL A 156 -7.29 14.72 17.88
C VAL A 156 -8.14 15.31 19.00
N ARG A 157 -7.61 16.25 19.77
CA ARG A 157 -8.42 16.99 20.75
C ARG A 157 -9.43 17.87 20.03
N ALA A 158 -10.65 17.91 20.53
CA ALA A 158 -11.72 18.76 19.97
C ALA A 158 -11.37 20.24 20.08
N CYS A 159 -10.78 20.69 21.20
CA CYS A 159 -10.29 22.06 21.36
C CYS A 159 -9.32 22.48 20.26
N ALA A 160 -8.44 21.58 19.82
CA ALA A 160 -7.46 21.88 18.77
C ALA A 160 -8.12 21.97 17.37
N MET A 161 -9.24 21.31 17.14
CA MET A 161 -10.03 21.45 15.90
C MET A 161 -10.79 22.78 15.84
N VAL A 162 -11.31 23.24 16.99
CA VAL A 162 -12.04 24.52 17.08
C VAL A 162 -11.07 25.69 16.95
N GLU A 163 -9.97 25.69 17.71
CA GLU A 163 -8.95 26.74 17.65
C GLU A 163 -8.19 26.78 16.33
N SER A 164 -8.19 25.68 15.57
CA SER A 164 -7.61 25.65 14.22
C SER A 164 -8.57 26.07 13.12
N HIS A 165 -9.79 26.54 13.44
CA HIS A 165 -10.80 26.89 12.44
C HIS A 165 -11.07 25.73 11.47
N LEU A 166 -11.21 24.51 12.01
CA LEU A 166 -11.39 23.28 11.24
C LEU A 166 -10.25 23.00 10.22
N SER A 167 -9.06 23.54 10.47
CA SER A 167 -7.85 23.28 9.68
C SER A 167 -7.16 22.01 10.16
N ASP A 168 -7.20 20.98 9.31
CA ASP A 168 -6.63 19.67 9.59
C ASP A 168 -5.84 19.10 8.40
N VAL A 169 -4.83 18.30 8.73
CA VAL A 169 -4.01 17.56 7.77
C VAL A 169 -4.21 16.07 8.06
N ILE A 170 -4.75 15.36 7.08
CA ILE A 170 -4.95 13.90 7.17
C ILE A 170 -3.93 13.22 6.26
N ALA A 171 -3.16 12.30 6.83
CA ALA A 171 -2.25 11.44 6.09
C ALA A 171 -2.77 10.00 6.10
N LEU A 172 -2.85 9.43 4.89
CA LEU A 172 -3.23 8.06 4.62
C LEU A 172 -1.97 7.23 4.40
N HIS A 173 -1.73 6.23 5.24
CA HIS A 173 -0.54 5.39 5.18
C HIS A 173 -0.85 4.10 4.44
N THR A 174 -0.05 3.78 3.42
CA THR A 174 -0.25 2.61 2.59
C THR A 174 0.88 1.59 2.76
N ASP A 175 0.67 0.33 2.39
CA ASP A 175 1.75 -0.65 2.24
C ASP A 175 2.40 -0.55 0.84
N VAL A 176 3.41 -1.39 0.60
CA VAL A 176 4.10 -1.51 -0.71
C VAL A 176 3.20 -2.03 -1.83
N SER A 177 2.14 -2.77 -1.49
CA SER A 177 1.14 -3.31 -2.41
C SER A 177 0.04 -2.29 -2.74
N GLY A 178 -0.11 -1.23 -1.94
CA GLY A 178 -1.18 -0.23 -2.05
C GLY A 178 -2.39 -0.47 -1.13
N TYR A 179 -2.27 -1.29 -0.08
CA TYR A 179 -3.29 -1.40 0.97
C TYR A 179 -3.23 -0.22 1.93
N LEU A 180 -4.38 0.36 2.27
CA LEU A 180 -4.46 1.36 3.34
C LEU A 180 -4.30 0.66 4.71
N ILE A 181 -3.20 0.95 5.41
CA ILE A 181 -2.84 0.32 6.69
C ILE A 181 -3.05 1.24 7.89
N GLY A 182 -3.04 2.56 7.68
CA GLY A 182 -3.15 3.54 8.75
C GLY A 182 -3.72 4.88 8.29
N VAL A 183 -4.25 5.62 9.25
CA VAL A 183 -4.68 7.01 9.07
C VAL A 183 -4.15 7.82 10.24
N SER A 184 -3.69 9.04 9.97
CA SER A 184 -3.29 10.00 11.00
C SER A 184 -3.89 11.35 10.68
N ILE A 185 -4.32 12.07 11.71
CA ILE A 185 -4.86 13.42 11.61
C ILE A 185 -4.07 14.34 12.54
N VAL A 186 -3.77 15.55 12.07
CA VAL A 186 -3.07 16.60 12.82
C VAL A 186 -3.77 17.92 12.53
N THR A 187 -3.92 18.78 13.52
CA THR A 187 -4.46 20.14 13.35
C THR A 187 -3.35 21.18 13.39
N PHE A 188 -3.59 22.32 12.74
CA PHE A 188 -2.65 23.45 12.76
C PHE A 188 -3.40 24.74 13.10
N PRO A 189 -3.19 25.33 14.30
CA PRO A 189 -2.34 24.87 15.41
C PRO A 189 -2.83 23.58 16.12
N GLY A 190 -1.91 22.80 16.68
CA GLY A 190 -2.20 21.55 17.42
C GLY A 190 -2.36 21.70 18.94
N ALA A 191 -2.19 22.91 19.45
CA ALA A 191 -2.28 23.22 20.88
C ALA A 191 -3.65 23.83 21.20
N CYS A 192 -4.15 23.57 22.42
CA CYS A 192 -5.33 24.22 22.95
C CYS A 192 -4.87 25.34 23.89
N ARG A 193 -5.14 26.59 23.53
CA ARG A 193 -4.76 27.81 24.26
C ARG A 193 -5.96 28.49 24.92
N GLY A 194 -7.18 28.02 24.68
CA GLY A 194 -8.42 28.61 25.20
C GLY A 194 -8.80 29.90 24.48
N THR A 195 -8.42 30.05 23.21
CA THR A 195 -8.84 31.20 22.39
C THR A 195 -10.30 31.02 21.97
N GLU A 196 -11.12 32.02 22.26
CA GLU A 196 -12.52 32.03 21.85
C GLU A 196 -12.64 32.32 20.35
N VAL A 197 -13.38 31.47 19.63
CA VAL A 197 -13.58 31.52 18.17
C VAL A 197 -15.05 31.73 17.88
N GLU A 198 -15.38 32.62 16.93
CA GLU A 198 -16.77 32.92 16.57
C GLU A 198 -17.39 31.80 15.71
N ASP A 199 -18.64 31.42 15.96
CA ASP A 199 -19.25 30.22 15.35
C ASP A 199 -19.66 30.39 13.88
N GLU A 200 -20.05 31.60 13.50
CA GLU A 200 -20.79 31.84 12.26
C GLU A 200 -19.87 31.90 11.04
N VAL A 201 -18.67 32.45 11.17
CA VAL A 201 -17.74 32.63 10.04
C VAL A 201 -16.67 31.55 9.99
N ASP A 202 -16.22 31.09 11.16
CA ASP A 202 -14.97 30.36 11.27
C ASP A 202 -15.13 28.83 11.28
N LEU A 203 -16.34 28.31 11.56
CA LEU A 203 -16.58 26.88 11.75
C LEU A 203 -17.53 26.27 10.71
N GLU A 204 -17.73 26.93 9.57
CA GLU A 204 -18.64 26.44 8.52
C GLU A 204 -17.99 25.38 7.63
N VAL A 205 -16.75 25.65 7.22
CA VAL A 205 -16.04 24.92 6.16
C VAL A 205 -14.81 24.25 6.75
N PHE A 206 -14.63 22.97 6.43
CA PHE A 206 -13.40 22.26 6.74
C PHE A 206 -12.27 22.67 5.78
N ASN A 207 -11.12 23.02 6.34
CA ASN A 207 -9.89 23.26 5.57
C ASN A 207 -8.96 22.05 5.72
N THR A 208 -9.27 20.99 4.99
CA THR A 208 -8.55 19.72 5.10
C THR A 208 -7.51 19.56 4.00
N THR A 209 -6.25 19.37 4.38
CA THR A 209 -5.20 18.94 3.46
C THR A 209 -5.00 17.42 3.55
N LEU A 210 -4.95 16.74 2.39
CA LEU A 210 -4.75 15.30 2.33
C LEU A 210 -3.38 14.93 1.76
N SER A 211 -2.75 13.90 2.32
CA SER A 211 -1.52 13.31 1.80
C SER A 211 -1.57 11.79 1.85
N ILE A 212 -0.97 11.12 0.85
CA ILE A 212 -0.75 9.67 0.85
C ILE A 212 0.72 9.43 1.14
N MET A 213 1.01 8.65 2.18
CA MET A 213 2.35 8.25 2.59
C MET A 213 2.56 6.77 2.25
N ALA A 214 3.34 6.53 1.20
CA ALA A 214 3.77 5.19 0.82
C ALA A 214 5.11 4.84 1.50
N PRO A 215 5.40 3.55 1.73
CA PRO A 215 6.67 3.13 2.32
C PRO A 215 7.81 3.44 1.36
N VAL A 216 8.86 4.10 1.88
CA VAL A 216 10.09 4.34 1.12
C VAL A 216 11.05 3.17 1.31
N ASN A 217 11.77 2.82 0.25
CA ASN A 217 12.85 1.84 0.37
C ASN A 217 13.91 2.38 1.32
N ALA A 218 14.39 1.52 2.22
CA ALA A 218 15.46 1.88 3.13
C ALA A 218 16.71 2.31 2.33
N PRO A 219 17.46 3.31 2.81
CA PRO A 219 18.73 3.66 2.19
C PRO A 219 19.65 2.43 2.20
N GLY A 220 20.33 2.19 1.07
CA GLY A 220 21.31 1.11 0.95
C GLY A 220 22.46 1.31 1.93
N PRO A 221 23.18 0.24 2.31
CA PRO A 221 24.32 0.38 3.21
C PRO A 221 25.41 1.22 2.55
N GLU A 222 25.95 2.20 3.26
CA GLU A 222 27.07 3.04 2.80
C GLU A 222 28.39 2.26 2.85
N THR A 223 28.53 1.23 2.01
CA THR A 223 29.76 0.41 1.96
C THR A 223 30.87 1.03 1.13
N ALA A 224 30.60 2.09 0.37
CA ALA A 224 31.58 2.71 -0.53
C ALA A 224 32.86 3.14 0.21
N LEU A 225 32.71 3.86 1.34
CA LEU A 225 33.85 4.29 2.14
C LEU A 225 34.60 3.13 2.79
N PHE A 226 33.89 2.07 3.17
CA PHE A 226 34.52 0.89 3.74
C PHE A 226 35.29 0.09 2.68
N LEU A 227 34.72 -0.07 1.50
CA LEU A 227 35.35 -0.74 0.35
C LEU A 227 36.60 0.02 -0.09
N GLU A 228 36.53 1.35 -0.20
CA GLU A 228 37.70 2.16 -0.54
C GLU A 228 38.81 2.03 0.51
N ARG A 229 38.48 2.08 1.81
CA ARG A 229 39.46 1.85 2.88
C ARG A 229 40.08 0.45 2.79
N MET A 230 39.27 -0.57 2.53
CA MET A 230 39.74 -1.94 2.38
C MET A 230 40.64 -2.08 1.16
N GLU A 231 40.29 -1.47 0.03
CA GLU A 231 41.08 -1.45 -1.20
C GLU A 231 42.40 -0.72 -0.97
N GLN A 232 42.40 0.44 -0.30
CA GLN A 232 43.62 1.14 0.07
C GLN A 232 44.51 0.31 1.01
N GLU A 233 43.94 -0.44 1.95
CA GLU A 233 44.70 -1.37 2.79
C GLU A 233 45.29 -2.53 1.97
N LEU A 234 44.52 -3.09 1.04
CA LEU A 234 44.99 -4.15 0.13
C LEU A 234 46.10 -3.64 -0.78
N GLU A 235 45.97 -2.44 -1.33
CA GLU A 235 47.00 -1.79 -2.12
C GLU A 235 48.25 -1.50 -1.30
N ARG A 236 48.11 -1.03 -0.05
CA ARG A 236 49.26 -0.83 0.85
C ARG A 236 49.95 -2.16 1.15
N LYS A 237 49.18 -3.23 1.39
CA LYS A 237 49.70 -4.60 1.57
C LYS A 237 50.40 -5.13 0.30
N GLY A 238 49.86 -4.82 -0.88
CA GLY A 238 50.41 -5.25 -2.18
C GLY A 238 51.65 -4.46 -2.62
N LYS A 239 51.69 -3.15 -2.36
CA LYS A 239 52.81 -2.25 -2.74
C LYS A 239 54.02 -2.42 -1.82
N ASN A 240 53.83 -2.79 -0.54
CA ASN A 240 54.93 -2.91 0.42
C ASN A 240 54.97 -4.27 1.17
N PRO A 241 55.18 -5.39 0.45
CA PRO A 241 55.23 -6.73 1.06
C PRO A 241 56.44 -6.93 1.99
N GLN A 242 57.38 -5.99 2.05
CA GLN A 242 58.55 -6.03 2.93
C GLN A 242 58.27 -5.48 4.35
N GLU A 243 57.26 -4.62 4.53
CA GLU A 243 56.86 -4.07 5.83
C GLU A 243 55.99 -5.03 6.65
N GLN A 244 55.28 -5.97 5.99
CA GLN A 244 54.51 -7.02 6.66
C GLN A 244 55.27 -8.36 6.80
N LYS A 245 56.59 -8.37 6.58
CA LYS A 245 57.41 -9.55 6.93
C LYS A 245 57.61 -9.56 8.45
N SER A 246 57.24 -10.66 9.10
CA SER A 246 57.45 -10.89 10.54
C SER A 246 58.85 -10.46 10.99
N PHE A 247 59.00 -9.90 12.19
CA PHE A 247 60.28 -9.42 12.73
C PHE A 247 61.41 -10.45 12.58
N PHE A 248 61.10 -11.73 12.75
CA PHE A 248 62.06 -12.82 12.54
C PHE A 248 62.57 -12.89 11.10
N ALA A 249 61.72 -12.66 10.10
CA ALA A 249 62.11 -12.66 8.70
C ALA A 249 62.94 -11.42 8.31
N LYS A 250 62.71 -10.28 8.98
CA LYS A 250 63.47 -9.04 8.71
C LYS A 250 64.84 -9.02 9.41
N TYR A 251 64.95 -9.65 10.58
CA TYR A 251 66.13 -9.57 11.45
C TYR A 251 66.79 -10.92 11.74
N TRP A 252 66.54 -11.95 10.92
CA TRP A 252 67.08 -13.30 11.12
C TRP A 252 68.61 -13.31 11.27
N TYR A 253 69.33 -12.45 10.53
CA TYR A 253 70.79 -12.34 10.59
C TYR A 253 71.28 -11.74 11.92
N LEU A 254 70.51 -10.81 12.54
CA LEU A 254 70.83 -10.27 13.86
C LEU A 254 70.59 -11.30 14.96
N ILE A 255 69.52 -12.08 14.84
CA ILE A 255 69.22 -13.18 15.76
C ILE A 255 70.32 -14.24 15.68
N LEU A 256 70.72 -14.65 14.46
CA LEU A 256 71.79 -15.62 14.25
C LEU A 256 73.15 -15.09 14.73
N GLY A 257 73.50 -13.84 14.40
CA GLY A 257 74.74 -13.20 14.84
C GLY A 257 74.81 -13.00 16.35
N GLY A 258 73.71 -12.57 16.98
CA GLY A 258 73.60 -12.44 18.43
C GLY A 258 73.72 -13.78 19.16
N ALA A 259 73.14 -14.85 18.61
CA ALA A 259 73.27 -16.19 19.17
C ALA A 259 74.72 -16.71 19.09
N ILE A 260 75.41 -16.51 17.96
CA ILE A 260 76.83 -16.90 17.82
C ILE A 260 77.70 -16.08 18.78
N PHE A 261 77.46 -14.76 18.88
CA PHE A 261 78.18 -13.90 19.81
C PHE A 261 77.95 -14.31 21.27
N LEU A 262 76.72 -14.67 21.63
CA LEU A 262 76.39 -15.17 22.96
C LEU A 262 77.10 -16.51 23.25
N MET A 263 77.16 -17.42 22.29
CA MET A 263 77.89 -18.70 22.42
C MET A 263 79.41 -18.50 22.52
N ALA A 264 79.97 -17.54 21.79
CA ALA A 264 81.40 -17.21 21.83
C ALA A 264 81.81 -16.49 23.12
N THR A 265 80.89 -15.75 23.75
CA THR A 265 81.14 -15.06 25.02
C THR A 265 80.80 -15.93 26.23
N SER A 266 79.87 -16.88 26.10
CA SER A 266 79.62 -17.91 27.13
C SER A 266 80.65 -19.04 27.10
N SER A 267 81.33 -19.29 25.97
CA SER A 267 82.55 -20.11 25.94
C SER A 267 83.79 -19.38 26.45
N ALA A 268 83.70 -18.06 26.70
CA ALA A 268 84.72 -17.27 27.37
C ALA A 268 84.41 -17.12 28.88
N GLN A 269 84.00 -18.20 29.55
CA GLN A 269 84.21 -18.33 30.99
C GLN A 269 85.60 -18.97 31.20
N PRO A 270 86.53 -18.34 31.93
CA PRO A 270 87.77 -19.00 32.33
C PRO A 270 87.41 -20.22 33.21
N PRO A 271 88.08 -21.38 33.07
CA PRO A 271 87.83 -22.50 33.97
C PRO A 271 88.18 -22.07 35.39
N ALA A 272 87.15 -21.89 36.23
CA ALA A 272 87.32 -21.84 37.67
C ALA A 272 87.80 -23.22 38.11
N GLY A 273 89.06 -23.27 38.56
CA GLY A 273 89.72 -24.49 39.01
C GLY A 273 89.01 -25.17 40.18
N GLY A 274 89.14 -26.49 40.23
CA GLY A 274 88.69 -27.34 41.32
C GLY A 274 89.07 -28.80 41.08
N ASP A 275 90.13 -29.23 41.76
CA ASP A 275 90.73 -30.56 41.80
C ASP A 275 89.75 -31.73 42.00
N ARG A 276 90.12 -32.92 41.50
CA ARG A 276 90.02 -34.20 42.23
C ARG A 276 91.08 -35.21 41.79
N GLU A 277 91.74 -35.78 42.80
CA GLU A 277 92.63 -36.95 42.84
C GLU A 277 92.07 -38.21 42.14
N GLN A 278 92.94 -39.09 41.60
CA GLN A 278 93.22 -40.41 42.19
C GLN A 278 94.19 -41.29 41.38
N SER A 279 95.10 -41.89 42.14
CA SER A 279 95.88 -43.13 41.95
C SER A 279 97.11 -43.17 41.06
#